data_AF-A0A967RBL1-F1
#
_entry.id   AF-A0A967RBL1-F1
#
_cell.length_a   1.000
_cell.length_b   1.000
_cell.length_c   1.000
_cell.angle_alpha   90.00
_cell.angle_beta   90.00
_cell.angle_gamma   90.00
#
_symmetry.space_group_name_H-M   'P 1'
#
loop_
_entity.id
_entity.type
_entity.pdbx_description
1 polymer ?
#
loop_
_entity_poly.entity_id
_entity_poly.type
_entity_poly.pdbx_seq_one_letter_code
_entity_poly.pdbx_strand_id
1 'polypeptide(L)'
;SLLSQICLFKRQYDKAIEEAETAVAIAPNGSTAYALFGFTLNFAGRFEDAISMLKKAIRLNPIPPAYYSFFLGLAYRGIGRYEEALEAYQKALPQYPDT
;
A
#
# COMPACT_ATOMS: atom_id res chain seq x y z
N SER A 1 -8.94 5.14 -7.74
CA SER A 1 -10.32 5.64 -7.88
C SER A 1 -11.20 5.06 -6.77
N LEU A 2 -12.32 5.70 -6.40
CA LEU A 2 -13.37 5.09 -5.55
C LEU A 2 -13.87 3.77 -6.15
N LEU A 3 -13.83 3.64 -7.48
CA LEU A 3 -14.19 2.43 -8.20
C LEU A 3 -13.31 1.22 -7.85
N SER A 4 -11.99 1.41 -7.71
CA SER A 4 -11.10 0.29 -7.35
C SER A 4 -11.40 -0.21 -5.94
N GLN A 5 -11.74 0.67 -5.00
CA GLN A 5 -12.20 0.27 -3.67
C GLN A 5 -13.50 -0.54 -3.73
N ILE A 6 -14.48 -0.13 -4.55
CA ILE A 6 -15.73 -0.88 -4.75
C ILE A 6 -15.45 -2.27 -5.37
N CYS A 7 -14.57 -2.35 -6.36
CA CYS A 7 -14.18 -3.62 -6.98
C CYS A 7 -13.49 -4.56 -5.97
N LEU A 8 -12.63 -4.04 -5.09
CA LEU A 8 -12.03 -4.80 -3.99
C LEU A 8 -13.09 -5.39 -3.05
N PHE A 9 -14.10 -4.61 -2.66
CA PHE A 9 -15.19 -5.10 -1.82
C PHE A 9 -16.05 -6.17 -2.50
N LYS A 10 -16.11 -6.16 -3.84
CA LYS A 10 -16.76 -7.18 -4.66
C LYS A 10 -15.85 -8.37 -5.03
N ARG A 11 -14.62 -8.42 -4.51
CA ARG A 11 -13.56 -9.41 -4.85
C ARG A 11 -13.22 -9.47 -6.34
N GLN A 12 -13.43 -8.37 -7.08
CA GLN A 12 -13.05 -8.23 -8.47
C GLN A 12 -11.63 -7.64 -8.56
N TYR A 13 -10.64 -8.45 -8.16
CA TYR A 13 -9.26 -8.01 -8.00
C TYR A 13 -8.61 -7.56 -9.31
N ASP A 14 -8.86 -8.26 -10.42
CA ASP A 14 -8.24 -7.94 -11.71
C ASP A 14 -8.63 -6.54 -12.21
N LYS A 15 -9.93 -6.21 -12.15
CA LYS A 15 -10.43 -4.88 -12.51
C LYS A 15 -9.90 -3.79 -11.58
N ALA A 16 -9.79 -4.10 -10.28
CA ALA A 16 -9.23 -3.14 -9.33
C ALA A 16 -7.75 -2.86 -9.60
N ILE A 17 -6.99 -3.88 -10.03
CA ILE A 17 -5.59 -3.77 -10.43
C ILE A 17 -5.45 -2.91 -11.68
N GLU A 18 -6.22 -3.17 -12.74
CA GLU A 18 -6.18 -2.40 -13.99
C GLU A 18 -6.45 -0.90 -13.75
N GLU A 19 -7.44 -0.59 -12.90
CA GLU A 19 -7.75 0.79 -12.51
C GLU A 19 -6.63 1.43 -11.69
N ALA A 20 -5.95 0.65 -10.84
CA ALA A 20 -4.82 1.14 -10.06
C ALA A 20 -3.57 1.37 -10.92
N GLU A 21 -3.32 0.52 -11.91
CA GLU A 21 -2.29 0.69 -12.94
C GLU A 21 -2.55 1.96 -13.76
N THR A 22 -3.78 2.18 -14.17
CA THR A 22 -4.18 3.42 -14.86
C THR A 22 -3.94 4.65 -13.97
N ALA A 23 -4.25 4.57 -12.68
CA ALA A 23 -4.03 5.67 -11.75
C ALA A 23 -2.55 6.06 -11.62
N VAL A 24 -1.63 5.09 -11.57
CA VAL A 24 -0.19 5.39 -11.53
C VAL A 24 0.34 5.87 -12.88
N ALA A 25 -0.25 5.46 -14.00
CA ALA A 25 0.11 5.97 -15.33
C ALA A 25 -0.29 7.45 -15.49
N ILE A 26 -1.46 7.85 -14.99
CA ILE A 26 -1.94 9.23 -15.03
C ILE A 26 -1.14 10.13 -14.07
N ALA A 27 -0.77 9.62 -12.89
CA ALA A 27 -0.05 10.37 -11.86
C ALA A 27 1.26 9.66 -11.47
N PRO A 28 2.29 9.66 -12.35
CA PRO A 28 3.50 8.87 -12.15
C PRO A 28 4.37 9.30 -10.95
N ASN A 29 4.12 10.50 -10.43
CA ASN A 29 4.77 11.05 -9.22
C ASN A 29 3.78 11.18 -8.03
N GLY A 30 2.54 10.74 -8.18
CA GLY A 30 1.52 10.82 -7.14
C GLY A 30 1.66 9.67 -6.13
N SER A 31 2.16 9.97 -4.93
CA SER A 31 2.33 8.98 -3.85
C SER A 31 1.04 8.20 -3.54
N THR A 32 -0.12 8.88 -3.52
CA THR A 32 -1.43 8.28 -3.31
C THR A 32 -1.81 7.24 -4.36
N ALA A 33 -1.44 7.44 -5.63
CA ALA A 33 -1.75 6.49 -6.69
C ALA A 33 -1.00 5.17 -6.47
N TYR A 34 0.29 5.23 -6.14
CA TYR A 34 1.08 4.04 -5.80
C TYR A 34 0.62 3.37 -4.52
N ALA A 35 0.20 4.14 -3.50
CA ALA A 35 -0.33 3.56 -2.28
C ALA A 35 -1.64 2.82 -2.51
N LEU A 36 -2.54 3.39 -3.33
CA LEU A 36 -3.78 2.73 -3.72
C LEU A 36 -3.50 1.45 -4.51
N PHE A 37 -2.48 1.45 -5.36
CA PHE A 37 -2.10 0.27 -6.10
C PHE A 37 -1.55 -0.82 -5.17
N GLY A 38 -0.63 -0.49 -4.28
CA GLY A 38 -0.13 -1.45 -3.30
C GLY A 38 -1.19 -1.95 -2.32
N PHE A 39 -2.17 -1.12 -1.95
CA PHE A 39 -3.37 -1.54 -1.23
C PHE A 39 -4.15 -2.59 -2.02
N THR A 40 -4.43 -2.30 -3.30
CA THR A 40 -5.17 -3.22 -4.18
C THR A 40 -4.48 -4.56 -4.32
N LEU A 41 -3.15 -4.55 -4.50
CA LEU A 41 -2.32 -5.74 -4.61
C LEU A 41 -2.31 -6.58 -3.31
N ASN A 42 -2.30 -5.95 -2.14
CA ASN A 42 -2.45 -6.65 -0.86
C ASN A 42 -3.75 -7.47 -0.80
N PHE A 43 -4.89 -6.87 -1.18
CA PHE A 43 -6.18 -7.57 -1.17
C PHE A 43 -6.26 -8.67 -2.23
N ALA A 44 -5.52 -8.53 -3.32
CA ALA A 44 -5.38 -9.55 -4.35
C ALA A 44 -4.38 -10.66 -4.00
N GLY A 45 -3.68 -10.57 -2.85
CA GLY A 45 -2.64 -11.54 -2.44
C GLY A 45 -1.31 -11.41 -3.19
N ARG A 46 -1.12 -10.34 -3.96
CA ARG A 46 0.13 -10.05 -4.71
C ARG A 46 1.07 -9.21 -3.85
N PHE A 47 1.59 -9.82 -2.79
CA PHE A 47 2.27 -9.11 -1.72
C PHE A 47 3.64 -8.51 -2.13
N GLU A 48 4.43 -9.19 -2.94
CA GLU A 48 5.72 -8.69 -3.44
C GLU A 48 5.54 -7.42 -4.29
N ASP A 49 4.54 -7.42 -5.17
CA ASP A 49 4.19 -6.26 -5.98
C ASP A 49 3.67 -5.12 -5.10
N ALA A 50 2.86 -5.46 -4.09
CA ALA A 50 2.35 -4.49 -3.12
C ALA A 50 3.49 -3.78 -2.38
N ILE A 51 4.51 -4.53 -1.94
CA ILE A 51 5.72 -3.98 -1.30
C ILE A 51 6.41 -2.99 -2.23
N SER A 52 6.58 -3.32 -3.51
CA SER A 52 7.22 -2.44 -4.49
C SER A 52 6.47 -1.12 -4.63
N MET A 53 5.14 -1.18 -4.79
CA MET A 53 4.29 0.00 -4.95
C MET A 53 4.25 0.86 -3.68
N LEU A 54 4.10 0.24 -2.50
CA LEU A 54 4.06 0.96 -1.22
C LEU A 54 5.39 1.63 -0.89
N LYS A 55 6.52 0.95 -1.13
CA LYS A 55 7.84 1.58 -0.97
C LYS A 55 8.02 2.76 -1.91
N LYS A 56 7.48 2.70 -3.14
CA LYS A 56 7.50 3.85 -4.05
C LYS A 56 6.62 4.99 -3.55
N ALA A 57 5.42 4.70 -3.07
CA ALA A 57 4.52 5.69 -2.47
C ALA A 57 5.17 6.44 -1.29
N ILE A 58 5.85 5.70 -0.40
CA ILE A 58 6.58 6.24 0.74
C ILE A 58 7.75 7.13 0.29
N ARG A 59 8.52 6.72 -0.73
CA ARG A 59 9.64 7.54 -1.25
C ARG A 59 9.17 8.85 -1.90
N LEU A 60 7.98 8.84 -2.51
CA LEU A 60 7.43 10.01 -3.21
C LEU A 60 6.79 11.03 -2.27
N ASN A 61 6.53 10.68 -1.01
CA ASN A 61 5.96 11.60 -0.03
C ASN A 61 6.95 11.79 1.14
N PRO A 62 7.49 13.01 1.35
CA PRO A 62 8.35 13.31 2.49
C PRO A 62 7.70 13.08 3.86
N ILE A 63 6.37 13.17 3.94
CA ILE A 63 5.57 12.92 5.16
C ILE A 63 4.44 11.96 4.79
N PRO A 64 4.75 10.67 4.57
CA PRO A 64 3.78 9.70 4.11
C PRO A 64 2.72 9.46 5.21
N PRO A 65 1.43 9.34 4.85
CA PRO A 65 0.42 8.91 5.79
C PRO A 65 0.79 7.58 6.43
N ALA A 66 0.54 7.44 7.74
CA ALA A 66 0.89 6.25 8.51
C ALA A 66 0.34 4.95 7.91
N TYR A 67 -0.82 5.00 7.26
CA TYR A 67 -1.42 3.84 6.61
C TYR A 67 -0.57 3.25 5.48
N TYR A 68 0.35 4.00 4.86
CA TYR A 68 1.28 3.46 3.87
C TYR A 68 2.17 2.39 4.49
N SER A 69 2.74 2.69 5.65
CA SER A 69 3.59 1.77 6.41
C SER A 69 2.77 0.59 6.96
N PHE A 70 1.51 0.83 7.35
CA PHE A 70 0.62 -0.26 7.76
C PHE A 70 0.38 -1.28 6.64
N PHE A 71 0.03 -0.84 5.44
CA PHE A 71 -0.16 -1.75 4.30
C PHE A 71 1.15 -2.39 3.83
N LEU A 72 2.29 -1.73 4.05
CA LEU A 72 3.60 -2.33 3.79
C LEU A 72 3.87 -3.47 4.76
N GLY A 73 3.53 -3.30 6.04
CA GLY A 73 3.61 -4.34 7.05
C GLY A 73 2.70 -5.52 6.75
N LEU A 74 1.48 -5.27 6.26
CA LEU A 74 0.57 -6.34 5.83
C LEU A 74 1.16 -7.16 4.68
N ALA A 75 1.78 -6.50 3.71
CA ALA A 75 2.39 -7.18 2.58
C ALA A 75 3.61 -8.01 3.00
N TYR A 76 4.51 -7.47 3.85
CA TYR A 76 5.63 -8.23 4.39
C TYR A 76 5.18 -9.45 5.20
N ARG A 77 4.15 -9.28 6.05
CA ARG A 77 3.54 -10.39 6.78
C ARG A 77 2.97 -11.46 5.84
N GLY A 78 2.36 -11.05 4.73
CA GLY A 78 1.80 -11.95 3.72
C GLY A 78 2.83 -12.90 3.10
N ILE A 79 4.10 -12.50 3.05
CA ILE A 79 5.22 -13.29 2.51
C ILE A 79 6.15 -13.87 3.59
N GLY A 80 5.74 -13.81 4.87
CA GLY A 80 6.50 -14.36 5.99
C GLY A 80 7.72 -13.55 6.44
N ARG A 81 7.84 -12.29 6.00
CA ARG A 81 8.90 -11.35 6.41
C ARG A 81 8.50 -10.59 7.66
N TYR A 82 8.53 -11.26 8.80
CA TYR A 82 7.90 -10.78 10.04
C TYR A 82 8.67 -9.61 10.68
N GLU A 83 9.99 -9.60 10.58
CA GLU A 83 10.84 -8.53 11.10
C GLU A 83 10.56 -7.21 10.36
N GLU A 84 10.55 -7.22 9.03
CA GLU A 84 10.22 -6.03 8.25
C GLU A 84 8.76 -5.61 8.41
N ALA A 85 7.85 -6.58 8.64
CA ALA A 85 6.46 -6.27 8.95
C ALA A 85 6.35 -5.50 10.28
N LEU A 86 7.07 -5.95 11.32
CA LEU A 86 7.09 -5.30 12.63
C LEU A 86 7.61 -3.86 12.53
N GLU A 87 8.73 -3.64 11.83
CA GLU A 87 9.28 -2.30 11.60
C GLU A 87 8.28 -1.39 10.87
N ALA A 88 7.58 -1.93 9.87
CA ALA A 88 6.60 -1.18 9.11
C ALA A 88 5.38 -0.81 9.97
N TYR A 89 4.91 -1.72 10.84
CA TYR A 89 3.83 -1.43 11.77
C TYR A 89 4.23 -0.41 12.83
N GLN A 90 5.45 -0.48 13.38
CA GLN A 90 5.94 0.53 14.32
C GLN A 90 5.94 1.93 13.71
N LYS A 91 6.32 2.06 12.43
CA LYS A 91 6.25 3.32 11.68
C LYS A 91 4.83 3.80 11.40
N ALA A 92 3.83 2.92 11.48
CA ALA A 92 2.42 3.27 11.29
C ALA A 92 1.73 3.68 12.60
N LEU A 93 2.33 3.39 13.75
CA LEU A 93 1.80 3.81 15.04
C LEU A 93 2.14 5.29 15.29
N PRO A 94 1.24 6.05 15.94
CA PRO A 94 1.60 7.36 16.44
C PRO A 94 2.76 7.21 17.42
N GLN A 95 3.87 7.90 17.16
CA GLN A 95 4.93 8.01 18.15
C GLN A 95 4.45 8.97 19.23
N TYR A 96 3.81 8.44 20.25
CA TYR A 96 3.67 9.17 21.50
C TYR A 96 5.09 9.24 22.10
N PRO A 97 5.65 10.43 22.33
CA PRO A 97 6.83 10.52 23.17
C PRO A 97 6.42 10.01 24.54
N ASP A 98 7.09 8.98 25.04
CA ASP A 98 7.01 8.62 26.46
C ASP A 98 7.49 9.83 27.27
N THR A 99 6.57 10.52 27.92
CA THR A 99 6.85 11.52 28.97
C THR A 99 7.01 10.85 30.32
#